data_AF-A0A7V9AA32-F1
#
_entry.id   AF-A0A7V9AA32-F1
#
_cell.length_a   1.000
_cell.length_b   1.000
_cell.length_c   1.000
_cell.angle_alpha   90.00
_cell.angle_beta   90.00
_cell.angle_gamma   90.00
#
_symmetry.space_group_name_H-M   'P 1'
#
loop_
_entity.id
_entity.type
_entity.pdbx_description
1 polymer ?
#
loop_
_entity_poly.entity_id
_entity_poly.type
_entity_poly.pdbx_seq_one_letter_code
_entity_poly.pdbx_strand_id
1 'polypeptide(L)' 'MTNATTHTRRLAPGTLVISVADGEPGRIIQVCTFRRNGLDAYSYVVETAAGREIWHADEVVLPVADEE' A
#
# COMPACT_ATOMS: atom_id res chain seq x y z
N MET A 1 15.30 -9.76 -10.76
CA MET A 1 14.34 -10.19 -9.71
C MET A 1 14.16 -8.99 -8.80
N THR A 2 13.10 -8.22 -9.01
CA THR A 2 12.88 -6.97 -8.26
C THR A 2 12.31 -7.35 -6.89
N ASN A 3 13.08 -7.11 -5.83
CA ASN A 3 12.66 -7.40 -4.46
C ASN A 3 11.54 -6.45 -4.04
N ALA A 4 10.29 -6.81 -4.32
CA ALA A 4 9.13 -6.20 -3.69
C ALA A 4 9.19 -6.52 -2.20
N THR A 5 9.67 -5.58 -1.40
CA THR A 5 9.76 -5.76 0.05
C THR A 5 8.36 -5.64 0.60
N THR A 6 7.72 -6.77 0.95
CA THR A 6 6.42 -6.78 1.65
C THR A 6 6.53 -5.92 2.90
N HIS A 7 5.93 -4.73 2.87
CA HIS A 7 6.17 -3.71 3.88
C HIS A 7 5.29 -3.99 5.10
N THR A 8 5.85 -4.62 6.13
CA THR A 8 5.21 -4.79 7.44
C THR A 8 5.14 -3.49 8.25
N ARG A 9 5.63 -2.38 7.69
CA ARG A 9 5.65 -1.07 8.34
C ARG A 9 4.44 -0.24 7.89
N ARG A 10 3.74 0.34 8.86
CA ARG A 10 2.59 1.24 8.65
C ARG A 10 2.96 2.39 7.71
N LEU A 11 2.29 2.47 6.57
CA LEU A 11 2.41 3.60 5.64
C LEU A 11 1.60 4.80 6.15
N ALA A 12 2.04 6.01 5.79
CA ALA A 12 1.36 7.24 6.19
C ALA A 12 0.27 7.60 5.17
N PRO A 13 -0.82 8.27 5.60
CA PRO A 13 -1.69 8.94 4.66
C PRO A 13 -0.89 10.01 3.89
N GLY A 14 -1.17 10.12 2.59
CA GLY A 14 -0.44 10.94 1.63
C GLY A 14 0.64 10.18 0.86
N THR A 15 1.04 8.98 1.30
CA THR A 15 2.02 8.14 0.60
C THR A 15 1.48 7.64 -0.73
N LEU A 16 2.29 7.75 -1.78
CA LEU A 16 2.03 7.15 -3.09
C LEU A 16 2.44 5.68 -3.05
N VAL A 17 1.55 4.80 -3.48
CA VAL A 17 1.75 3.36 -3.57
C VAL A 17 1.32 2.85 -4.94
N ILE A 18 1.75 1.66 -5.30
CA ILE A 18 1.37 0.98 -6.53
C ILE A 18 0.72 -0.35 -6.17
N SER A 19 -0.42 -0.67 -6.80
CA SER A 19 -1.09 -1.97 -6.67
C SER A 19 -0.21 -3.07 -7.25
N VAL A 20 -0.02 -4.15 -6.50
CA VAL A 20 0.70 -5.35 -6.99
C VAL A 20 -0.15 -6.15 -7.98
N ALA A 21 -1.49 -6.04 -7.89
CA ALA A 21 -2.40 -6.78 -8.76
C ALA A 21 -2.39 -6.25 -10.21
N ASP A 22 -2.48 -4.94 -10.35
CA ASP A 22 -2.71 -4.29 -11.66
C ASP A 22 -1.59 -3.30 -12.05
N GLY A 23 -0.69 -2.96 -11.13
CA GLY A 23 0.37 -1.97 -11.36
C GLY A 23 -0.15 -0.53 -11.35
N GLU A 24 -1.40 -0.30 -10.95
CA GLU A 24 -1.97 1.05 -10.90
C GLU A 24 -1.44 1.86 -9.71
N PRO A 25 -1.10 3.14 -9.90
CA PRO A 25 -0.71 4.01 -8.81
C PRO A 25 -1.93 4.49 -8.03
N GLY A 26 -1.77 4.61 -6.73
CA GLY A 26 -2.80 5.12 -5.85
C GLY A 26 -2.20 5.86 -4.67
N ARG A 27 -2.97 6.78 -4.09
CA ARG A 27 -2.54 7.56 -2.92
C ARG A 27 -3.29 7.15 -1.68
N ILE A 28 -2.57 6.79 -0.62
CA ILE A 28 -3.20 6.45 0.66
C ILE A 28 -3.86 7.71 1.22
N ILE A 29 -5.16 7.67 1.47
CA ILE A 29 -5.91 8.75 2.12
C ILE A 29 -6.26 8.41 3.57
N GLN A 30 -6.32 7.11 3.90
CA GLN A 30 -6.61 6.65 5.25
C GLN A 30 -5.88 5.34 5.55
N VAL A 31 -5.43 5.19 6.80
CA VAL A 31 -4.77 3.98 7.29
C VAL A 31 -5.71 3.28 8.26
N CYS A 32 -6.07 2.04 7.93
CA CYS A 32 -6.88 1.17 8.77
C CYS A 32 -5.97 0.09 9.37
N THR A 33 -6.09 -0.14 10.67
CA THR A 33 -5.38 -1.22 11.36
C THR A 33 -6.38 -2.29 11.75
N PHE A 34 -6.13 -3.53 11.34
CA PHE A 34 -6.91 -4.67 11.79
C PHE A 34 -5.99 -5.67 12.48
N ARG A 35 -6.35 -6.06 13.71
CA ARG A 35 -5.59 -7.05 14.47
C ARG A 35 -6.21 -8.43 14.24
N ARG A 36 -5.51 -9.30 13.51
CA ARG A 36 -5.96 -10.68 13.24
C ARG A 36 -5.03 -11.66 13.93
N ASN A 37 -5.55 -12.44 14.88
CA ASN A 37 -4.77 -13.46 15.61
C ASN A 37 -3.46 -12.94 16.23
N GLY A 38 -3.46 -11.71 16.75
CA GLY A 38 -2.27 -11.12 17.39
C GLY A 38 -1.20 -10.60 16.42
N LEU A 39 -1.36 -10.78 15.10
CA LEU A 39 -0.59 -10.05 14.10
C LEU A 39 -1.30 -8.74 13.73
N ASP A 40 -0.52 -7.67 13.68
CA ASP A 40 -0.95 -6.38 13.15
C ASP A 40 -0.97 -6.46 11.62
N ALA A 41 -2.18 -6.40 11.05
CA ALA A 41 -2.39 -6.26 9.62
C ALA A 41 -2.83 -4.83 9.32
N TYR A 42 -2.29 -4.26 8.24
CA TYR A 42 -2.66 -2.92 7.79
C TYR A 42 -3.45 -3.00 6.49
N SER A 43 -4.50 -2.19 6.41
CA SER A 43 -5.25 -1.93 5.20
C SER A 43 -5.25 -0.42 4.96
N TYR A 44 -5.26 -0.02 3.69
CA TYR A 44 -5.14 1.37 3.29
C TYR A 44 -6.33 1.72 2.41
N VAL A 45 -6.99 2.83 2.70
CA VAL A 45 -7.92 3.42 1.73
C VAL A 45 -7.07 4.22 0.77
N VAL A 46 -7.12 3.86 -0.50
CA VAL A 46 -6.30 4.41 -1.56
C VAL A 46 -7.22 5.13 -2.55
N GLU A 47 -6.85 6.34 -2.94
CA GLU A 47 -7.49 7.09 -4.00
C GLU A 47 -6.74 6.82 -5.31
N THR A 48 -7.43 6.22 -6.27
CA THR A 48 -6.98 5.85 -7.61
C THR A 48 -7.74 6.66 -8.66
N ALA A 49 -7.39 6.50 -9.94
CA ALA A 49 -8.12 7.13 -11.04
C ALA A 49 -9.56 6.61 -11.17
N ALA A 50 -9.82 5.36 -10.75
CA ALA A 50 -11.13 4.74 -10.78
C ALA A 50 -12.02 5.12 -9.59
N GLY A 51 -11.42 5.62 -8.50
CA GLY A 51 -12.14 6.05 -7.31
C GLY A 51 -11.39 5.72 -6.02
N ARG A 52 -12.13 5.37 -4.97
CA ARG A 52 -11.55 4.97 -3.69
C ARG A 52 -11.65 3.48 -3.51
N GLU A 53 -10.53 2.87 -3.18
CA GLU A 53 -10.37 1.43 -3.03
C GLU A 53 -9.70 1.10 -1.70
N ILE A 54 -9.82 -0.14 -1.25
CA ILE A 54 -9.17 -0.62 -0.04
C ILE A 54 -8.11 -1.64 -0.46
N TRP A 55 -6.85 -1.33 -0.20
CA TRP A 55 -5.72 -2.19 -0.50
C TRP A 55 -5.08 -2.71 0.79
N HIS A 56 -4.75 -3.99 0.84
CA HIS A 56 -4.02 -4.59 1.95
C HIS A 56 -2.51 -4.30 1.86
N ALA A 57 -1.80 -4.37 2.98
CA ALA A 57 -0.36 -4.11 3.01
C ALA A 57 0.46 -5.08 2.13
N ASP A 58 -0.03 -6.28 1.87
CA ASP A 58 0.59 -7.22 0.94
C ASP A 58 0.26 -6.95 -0.54
N GLU A 59 -0.75 -6.12 -0.82
CA GLU A 59 -1.19 -5.76 -2.17
C GLU A 59 -0.55 -4.46 -2.67
N VAL A 60 0.29 -3.80 -1.86
CA VAL A 60 0.86 -2.50 -2.20
C VAL A 60 2.38 -2.51 -2.13
N VAL A 61 3.01 -1.82 -3.08
CA VAL A 61 4.45 -1.56 -3.07
C VAL A 61 4.70 -0.06 -3.13
N LEU A 62 5.80 0.37 -2.51
CA LEU A 62 6.28 1.74 -2.67
C LEU A 62 6.91 1.87 -4.07
N PRO A 63 6.65 2.98 -4.79
CA PRO A 63 7.44 3.29 -5.97
C PRO A 63 8.90 3.42 -5.52
N VAL A 64 9.76 2.54 -6.04
CA VAL A 64 11.20 2.72 -5.89
C VAL A 64 11.56 4.00 -6.64
N ALA A 65 11.93 5.04 -5.88
CA ALA A 65 12.71 6.12 -6.45
C ALA A 65 14.08 5.50 -6.75
N ASP A 66 14.29 5.10 -8.00
CA ASP A 66 15.63 4.90 -8.52
C ASP A 66 16.27 6.30 -8.52
N GLU A 67 16.96 6.63 -7.42
CA GLU A 67 17.79 7.82 -7.37
C GLU A 67 19.02 7.53 -8.25
N GLU A 68 19.04 8.06 -9.48
CA GLU A 68 20.23 8.11 -10.34
C GLU A 68 21.37 8.93 -9.70
#